data_AF-A0A0D6B2H6-F1
#
_entry.id   AF-A0A0D6B2H6-F1
#
_cell.length_a   1.000
_cell.length_b   1.000
_cell.length_c   1.000
_cell.angle_alpha   90.00
_cell.angle_beta   90.00
_cell.angle_gamma   90.00
#
_symmetry.space_group_name_H-M   'P 1'
#
loop_
_entity.id
_entity.type
_entity.pdbx_description
1 polymer ?
#
loop_
_entity_poly.entity_id
_entity_poly.type
_entity_poly.pdbx_seq_one_letter_code
_entity_poly.pdbx_strand_id
1 'polypeptide(L)'
;MSIPGIGPVISTAMVAAVGRGDAFDRGRDFAAWVGLVPRQFSTGGRTILGRITKRESRYLRMLFVQAAKVIMMRPHRWQAFSFGAWLERAVSRMPRNKAAIALANKLARTAWSILRHRTRFDTPRDLAMEAI
;
A
#
# COMPACT_ATOMS: atom_id res chain seq x y z
N MET A 1 1.48 -4.95 13.36
CA MET A 1 0.53 -5.26 12.26
C MET A 1 0.90 -6.61 11.67
N SER A 2 -0.06 -7.42 11.23
CA SER A 2 0.16 -8.78 10.71
C SER A 2 0.35 -8.86 9.19
N ILE A 3 0.67 -7.74 8.54
CA ILE A 3 0.68 -7.62 7.07
C ILE A 3 2.00 -8.17 6.53
N PRO A 4 1.98 -9.05 5.52
CA PRO A 4 3.18 -9.56 4.88
C PRO A 4 4.09 -8.43 4.38
N GLY A 5 5.38 -8.54 4.68
CA GLY A 5 6.40 -7.53 4.32
C GLY A 5 6.41 -6.27 5.19
N ILE A 6 5.44 -6.08 6.10
CA ILE A 6 5.40 -4.95 7.03
C ILE A 6 5.86 -5.41 8.41
N GLY A 7 7.14 -5.18 8.70
CA GLY A 7 7.74 -5.49 10.00
C GLY A 7 7.57 -4.37 11.05
N PRO A 8 8.21 -4.52 12.22
CA PRO A 8 8.16 -3.53 13.31
C PRO A 8 8.58 -2.13 12.87
N VAL A 9 9.65 -1.99 12.08
CA VAL A 9 10.14 -0.69 11.59
C VAL A 9 9.07 0.06 10.79
N ILE A 10 8.41 -0.63 9.86
CA ILE A 10 7.38 -0.02 9.01
C ILE A 10 6.11 0.26 9.82
N SER A 11 5.73 -0.68 10.70
CA SER A 11 4.57 -0.53 11.58
C SER A 11 4.73 0.68 12.50
N THR A 12 5.87 0.80 13.19
CA THR A 12 6.15 1.91 14.12
C THR A 12 6.29 3.23 13.36
N ALA A 13 6.99 3.26 12.23
CA ALA A 13 7.10 4.47 11.41
C ALA A 13 5.72 4.97 10.93
N MET A 14 4.82 4.04 10.56
CA MET A 14 3.47 4.39 10.16
C MET A 14 2.66 4.98 11.33
N VAL A 15 2.63 4.30 12.49
CA VAL A 15 1.92 4.80 13.67
C VAL A 15 2.49 6.13 14.16
N ALA A 16 3.81 6.30 14.15
CA ALA A 16 4.45 7.55 14.51
C ALA A 16 4.08 8.70 13.55
N ALA A 17 3.88 8.40 12.27
CA ALA A 17 3.58 9.42 11.26
C ALA A 17 2.09 9.82 11.22
N VAL A 18 1.16 8.88 11.44
CA VAL A 18 -0.28 9.12 11.22
C VAL A 18 -1.17 8.74 12.40
N GLY A 19 -0.59 8.34 13.54
CA GLY A 19 -1.33 7.94 14.74
C GLY A 19 -2.24 6.73 14.46
N ARG A 20 -3.55 6.93 14.66
CA ARG A 20 -4.60 5.93 14.37
C ARG A 20 -5.07 5.94 12.91
N GLY A 21 -4.50 6.80 12.07
CA GLY A 21 -4.88 6.94 10.66
C GLY A 21 -6.12 7.80 10.43
N ASP A 22 -6.60 8.48 11.47
CA ASP A 22 -7.81 9.31 11.48
C ASP A 22 -7.68 10.58 10.63
N ALA A 23 -6.45 10.95 10.26
CA ALA A 23 -6.14 12.08 9.38
C ALA A 23 -6.53 11.85 7.91
N PHE A 24 -7.00 10.66 7.55
CA PHE A 24 -7.43 10.33 6.19
C PHE A 24 -8.80 9.65 6.24
N ASP A 25 -9.63 9.91 5.23
CA ASP A 25 -10.94 9.24 5.09
C ASP A 25 -10.83 7.95 4.27
N ARG A 26 -9.86 7.88 3.35
CA ARG A 26 -9.67 6.75 2.45
C ARG A 26 -8.20 6.36 2.40
N GLY A 27 -7.93 5.05 2.27
CA GLY A 27 -6.57 4.55 2.10
C GLY A 27 -5.88 5.05 0.84
N ARG A 28 -6.65 5.47 -0.18
CA ARG A 28 -6.12 6.14 -1.37
C ARG A 28 -5.46 7.49 -1.04
N ASP A 29 -6.01 8.21 -0.07
CA ASP A 29 -5.49 9.52 0.36
C ASP A 29 -4.20 9.31 1.16
N PHE A 30 -4.15 8.29 2.02
CA PHE A 30 -2.91 7.86 2.66
C PHE A 30 -1.84 7.46 1.64
N ALA A 31 -2.17 6.64 0.64
CA ALA A 31 -1.21 6.25 -0.39
C ALA A 31 -0.71 7.44 -1.23
N ALA A 32 -1.57 8.42 -1.48
CA ALA A 32 -1.19 9.67 -2.14
C ALA A 32 -0.23 10.48 -1.25
N TRP A 33 -0.53 10.63 0.04
CA TRP A 33 0.29 11.32 1.04
C TRP A 33 1.63 10.62 1.35
N VAL A 34 1.74 9.31 1.17
CA VAL A 34 3.05 8.62 1.20
C VAL A 34 3.83 8.87 -0.10
N GLY A 35 3.15 9.25 -1.18
CA GLY A 35 3.73 9.42 -2.51
C GLY A 35 3.86 8.10 -3.26
N LEU A 36 2.87 7.21 -3.19
CA LEU A 36 2.80 5.97 -3.96
C LEU A 36 1.84 6.06 -5.16
N VAL A 37 1.33 7.25 -5.44
CA VAL A 37 0.38 7.53 -6.52
C VAL A 37 1.06 8.41 -7.58
N PRO A 38 0.86 8.16 -8.89
CA PRO A 38 1.35 9.04 -9.94
C PRO A 38 0.70 10.42 -9.84
N ARG A 39 1.46 11.47 -10.14
CA ARG A 39 0.92 12.84 -10.22
C ARG A 39 -0.11 12.90 -11.34
N GLN A 40 -1.29 13.43 -11.06
CA GLN A 40 -2.33 13.65 -12.06
C GLN A 40 -2.34 15.12 -12.49
N PHE A 41 -2.33 15.36 -13.79
CA PHE A 41 -2.64 16.66 -14.38
C PHE A 41 -3.94 16.54 -15.16
N SER A 42 -4.92 17.37 -14.85
CA SER A 42 -6.19 17.40 -15.58
C SER A 42 -6.43 18.82 -16.08
N THR A 43 -6.56 18.99 -17.39
CA THR A 43 -6.94 20.26 -18.03
C THR A 43 -7.99 19.99 -19.09
N GLY A 44 -9.08 20.77 -19.12
CA GLY A 44 -10.07 20.78 -20.20
C GLY A 44 -10.56 19.39 -20.67
N GLY A 45 -10.78 18.44 -19.75
CA GLY A 45 -11.26 17.09 -20.09
C GLY A 45 -10.17 16.03 -20.36
N ARG A 46 -8.89 16.39 -20.39
CA ARG A 46 -7.79 15.44 -20.56
C ARG A 46 -7.07 15.18 -19.24
N THR A 47 -7.08 13.93 -18.79
CA THR A 47 -6.30 13.47 -17.64
C THR A 47 -4.99 12.84 -18.11
N ILE A 48 -3.85 13.36 -17.62
CA ILE A 48 -2.52 12.83 -17.86
C ILE A 48 -1.93 12.36 -16.52
N LEU A 49 -1.51 11.09 -16.47
CA LEU A 49 -0.77 10.53 -15.34
C LEU A 49 0.73 10.70 -15.58
N GLY A 50 1.38 11.45 -14.70
CA GLY A 50 2.82 11.70 -14.69
C GLY A 50 3.60 10.78 -13.75
N ARG A 51 4.81 11.21 -13.40
CA ARG A 51 5.68 10.48 -12.45
C ARG A 51 5.11 10.52 -11.04
N ILE A 52 5.57 9.60 -10.19
CA ILE A 52 5.28 9.59 -8.75
C ILE A 52 5.72 10.93 -8.12
N THR A 53 4.85 11.53 -7.30
CA THR A 53 5.18 12.75 -6.58
C THR A 53 6.31 12.52 -5.56
N LYS A 54 7.27 13.45 -5.49
CA LYS A 54 8.38 13.41 -4.52
C LYS A 54 8.18 14.36 -3.33
N ARG A 55 7.05 15.08 -3.28
CA ARG A 55 6.75 16.09 -2.24
C ARG A 55 6.41 15.49 -0.87
N GLU A 56 6.15 14.19 -0.88
CA GLU A 56 5.64 13.42 0.25
C GLU A 56 6.74 12.70 1.04
N SER A 57 6.38 12.08 2.18
CA SER A 57 7.28 11.34 3.07
C SER A 57 8.19 10.34 2.33
N ARG A 58 9.44 10.74 2.10
CA ARG A 58 10.45 9.92 1.41
C ARG A 58 10.75 8.65 2.21
N TYR A 59 10.75 8.76 3.54
CA TYR A 59 11.05 7.65 4.43
C TYR A 59 9.97 6.57 4.38
N LEU A 60 8.69 6.93 4.56
CA LEU A 60 7.59 5.95 4.47
C LEU A 60 7.51 5.32 3.09
N ARG A 61 7.66 6.13 2.03
CA ARG A 61 7.69 5.61 0.65
C ARG A 61 8.77 4.55 0.48
N MET A 62 9.99 4.86 0.91
CA MET A 62 11.10 3.90 0.86
C MET A 62 10.75 2.62 1.60
N LEU A 63 10.22 2.71 2.82
CA LEU A 63 9.85 1.54 3.63
C LEU A 63 8.83 0.64 2.93
N PHE A 64 7.73 1.21 2.41
CA PHE A 64 6.73 0.44 1.67
C PHE A 64 7.27 -0.16 0.37
N VAL A 65 8.16 0.54 -0.34
CA VAL A 65 8.82 -0.01 -1.54
C VAL A 65 9.75 -1.16 -1.16
N GLN A 66 10.49 -1.08 -0.05
CA GLN A 66 11.34 -2.18 0.41
C GLN A 66 10.51 -3.40 0.82
N ALA A 67 9.40 -3.20 1.55
CA ALA A 67 8.44 -4.26 1.86
C ALA A 67 7.96 -4.98 0.60
N ALA A 68 7.55 -4.23 -0.41
CA ALA A 68 7.11 -4.79 -1.69
C ALA A 68 8.23 -5.59 -2.37
N LYS A 69 9.47 -5.07 -2.41
CA LYS A 69 10.62 -5.78 -2.99
C LYS A 69 10.90 -7.11 -2.28
N VAL A 70 10.85 -7.14 -0.95
CA VAL A 70 11.08 -8.36 -0.15
C VAL A 70 10.03 -9.43 -0.50
N ILE A 71 8.76 -9.05 -0.63
CA ILE A 71 7.70 -9.96 -1.07
C ILE A 71 7.97 -10.47 -2.49
N MET A 72 8.36 -9.57 -3.39
CA MET A 72 8.65 -9.92 -4.79
C MET A 72 9.87 -10.84 -4.95
N MET A 73 10.79 -10.88 -3.99
CA MET A 73 11.93 -11.80 -3.99
C MET A 73 11.53 -13.25 -3.66
N ARG A 74 10.30 -13.51 -3.18
CA ARG A 74 9.85 -14.83 -2.71
C ARG A 74 8.55 -15.26 -3.42
N PRO A 75 8.57 -15.49 -4.74
CA PRO A 75 7.37 -15.83 -5.52
C PRO A 75 6.65 -17.09 -5.03
N HIS A 76 7.39 -18.08 -4.53
CA HIS A 76 6.83 -19.30 -3.93
C HIS A 76 5.89 -19.03 -2.74
N ARG A 77 5.94 -17.84 -2.11
CA ARG A 77 5.04 -17.48 -0.99
C ARG A 77 3.81 -16.70 -1.44
N TRP A 78 3.69 -16.29 -2.70
CA TRP A 78 2.62 -15.39 -3.12
C TRP A 78 1.23 -15.98 -2.94
N GLN A 79 1.08 -17.28 -3.16
CA GLN A 79 -0.18 -18.01 -2.98
C GLN A 79 -0.67 -18.05 -1.51
N ALA A 80 0.20 -17.76 -0.54
CA ALA A 80 -0.18 -17.66 0.86
C ALA A 80 -0.84 -16.32 1.22
N PHE A 81 -0.89 -15.35 0.31
CA PHE A 81 -1.46 -14.03 0.55
C PHE A 81 -2.77 -13.84 -0.23
N SER A 82 -3.77 -13.18 0.35
CA SER A 82 -5.02 -12.84 -0.37
C SER A 82 -4.79 -12.07 -1.68
N PHE A 83 -3.68 -11.34 -1.79
CA PHE A 83 -3.30 -10.59 -2.97
C PHE A 83 -2.37 -11.33 -3.94
N GLY A 84 -2.06 -12.61 -3.68
CA GLY A 84 -1.13 -13.43 -4.46
C GLY A 84 -1.45 -13.49 -5.95
N ALA A 85 -2.66 -13.97 -6.29
CA ALA A 85 -3.12 -14.05 -7.68
C ALA A 85 -3.15 -12.68 -8.38
N TRP A 86 -3.41 -11.60 -7.64
CA TRP A 86 -3.30 -10.24 -8.18
C TRP A 86 -1.84 -9.87 -8.48
N LEU A 87 -0.91 -10.23 -7.59
CA LEU A 87 0.51 -9.93 -7.74
C LEU A 87 1.12 -10.67 -8.94
N GLU A 88 0.77 -11.94 -9.15
CA GLU A 88 1.17 -12.72 -10.33
C GLU A 88 0.75 -12.04 -11.64
N ARG A 89 -0.53 -11.67 -11.73
CA ARG A 89 -1.07 -10.93 -12.89
C ARG A 89 -0.45 -9.55 -13.05
N ALA A 90 -0.09 -8.89 -11.95
CA ALA A 90 0.54 -7.58 -12.02
C ALA A 90 1.96 -7.68 -12.58
N VAL A 91 2.76 -8.61 -12.07
CA VAL A 91 4.15 -8.80 -12.50
C VAL A 91 4.26 -9.26 -13.95
N SER A 92 3.30 -10.03 -14.46
CA SER A 92 3.29 -10.45 -15.88
C SER A 92 2.98 -9.30 -16.85
N ARG A 93 2.30 -8.24 -16.41
CA ARG A 93 1.84 -7.14 -17.27
C ARG A 93 2.72 -5.90 -17.23
N MET A 94 3.66 -5.80 -16.29
CA MET A 94 4.46 -4.59 -16.13
C MET A 94 5.90 -4.86 -15.67
N PRO A 95 6.86 -3.97 -16.01
CA PRO A 95 8.23 -4.07 -15.54
C PRO A 95 8.31 -4.17 -14.01
N ARG A 96 9.31 -4.92 -13.53
CA ARG A 96 9.52 -5.24 -12.10
C ARG A 96 9.41 -4.04 -11.18
N ASN A 97 10.01 -2.90 -11.54
CA ASN A 97 9.95 -1.69 -10.73
C ASN A 97 8.54 -1.09 -10.66
N LYS A 98 7.75 -1.13 -11.75
CA LYS A 98 6.36 -0.68 -11.73
C LYS A 98 5.51 -1.62 -10.86
N ALA A 99 5.73 -2.93 -10.96
CA ALA A 99 5.04 -3.91 -10.11
C ALA A 99 5.36 -3.71 -8.62
N ALA A 100 6.61 -3.40 -8.28
CA ALA A 100 7.00 -3.08 -6.90
C ALA A 100 6.28 -1.84 -6.35
N ILE A 101 6.13 -0.79 -7.16
CA ILE A 101 5.35 0.39 -6.77
C ILE A 101 3.86 0.06 -6.61
N ALA A 102 3.30 -0.72 -7.53
CA ALA A 102 1.90 -1.14 -7.46
C ALA A 102 1.63 -1.95 -6.19
N LEU A 103 2.52 -2.89 -5.84
CA LEU A 103 2.43 -3.67 -4.61
C LEU A 103 2.60 -2.77 -3.38
N ALA A 104 3.57 -1.86 -3.37
CA ALA A 104 3.74 -0.90 -2.28
C ALA A 104 2.49 -0.05 -2.05
N ASN A 105 1.84 0.43 -3.13
CA ASN A 105 0.57 1.16 -3.04
C ASN A 105 -0.53 0.30 -2.42
N LYS A 106 -0.66 -0.97 -2.85
CA LYS A 106 -1.61 -1.91 -2.27
C LYS A 106 -1.36 -2.14 -0.78
N LEU A 107 -0.11 -2.40 -0.39
CA LEU A 107 0.30 -2.59 1.01
C LEU A 107 0.01 -1.35 1.87
N ALA A 108 0.32 -0.14 1.38
CA ALA A 108 0.05 1.09 2.10
C ALA A 108 -1.45 1.29 2.37
N ARG A 109 -2.29 1.02 1.37
CA ARG A 109 -3.76 1.11 1.51
C ARG A 109 -4.30 0.10 2.52
N THR A 110 -3.81 -1.14 2.45
CA THR A 110 -4.17 -2.21 3.39
C THR A 110 -3.70 -1.88 4.81
N ALA A 111 -2.48 -1.38 4.96
CA ALA A 111 -1.93 -0.98 6.25
C ALA A 111 -2.73 0.15 6.90
N TRP A 112 -3.14 1.15 6.12
CA TRP A 112 -4.02 2.21 6.61
C TRP A 112 -5.39 1.67 7.03
N SER A 113 -5.99 0.80 6.21
CA SER A 113 -7.30 0.20 6.55
C SER A 113 -7.25 -0.58 7.86
N ILE A 114 -6.19 -1.37 8.06
CA ILE A 114 -5.97 -2.15 9.28
C ILE A 114 -5.72 -1.24 10.49
N LEU A 115 -4.97 -0.15 10.30
CA LEU A 115 -4.71 0.81 11.37
C LEU A 115 -6.00 1.52 11.81
N ARG A 116 -6.78 2.00 10.83
CA ARG A 116 -8.01 2.78 11.06
C ARG A 116 -9.12 1.94 11.67
N HIS A 117 -9.31 0.71 11.18
CA HIS A 117 -10.39 -0.18 11.63
C HIS A 117 -9.97 -1.17 12.72
N ARG A 118 -8.70 -1.19 13.12
CA ARG A 118 -8.13 -2.13 14.11
C ARG A 118 -8.40 -3.61 13.78
N THR A 119 -8.49 -3.93 12.50
CA THR A 119 -8.76 -5.29 12.02
C THR A 119 -7.48 -6.08 11.83
N ARG A 120 -7.58 -7.42 11.75
CA ARG A 120 -6.44 -8.25 11.36
C ARG A 120 -6.29 -8.26 9.85
N PHE A 121 -5.06 -8.43 9.37
CA PHE A 121 -4.81 -8.67 7.95
C PHE A 121 -5.62 -9.87 7.44
N ASP A 122 -6.18 -9.74 6.23
CA ASP A 122 -7.04 -10.73 5.58
C ASP A 122 -8.30 -11.14 6.36
N THR A 123 -8.78 -10.29 7.28
CA THR A 123 -10.13 -10.46 7.84
C THR A 123 -11.18 -10.20 6.75
N PRO A 124 -12.13 -11.12 6.50
CA PRO A 124 -13.27 -10.86 5.61
C PRO A 124 -13.99 -9.57 6.01
N ARG A 125 -14.35 -8.75 5.01
CA ARG A 125 -14.90 -7.40 5.25
C ARG A 125 -16.20 -7.44 6.06
N ASP A 126 -16.98 -8.50 5.90
CA ASP A 126 -18.26 -8.68 6.58
C ASP A 126 -18.07 -8.92 8.09
N LEU A 127 -17.10 -9.76 8.46
CA LEU A 127 -16.71 -10.00 9.86
C LEU A 127 -16.02 -8.79 10.52
N ALA A 128 -15.38 -7.94 9.72
CA ALA A 128 -14.73 -6.73 10.20
C ALA A 128 -15.73 -5.60 10.56
N MET A 129 -16.94 -5.63 10.01
CA MET A 129 -18.00 -4.65 10.31
C MET A 129 -18.88 -5.05 11.50
N GLU A 130 -18.95 -6.34 11.83
CA GLU A 130 -19.66 -6.85 13.01
C GLU A 130 -18.87 -6.66 14.32
N ALA A 131 -17.56 -6.42 14.23
CA ALA A 131 -16.66 -6.26 15.38
C ALA A 131 -16.45 -4.79 15.81
N ILE A 132 -17.25 -3.85 15.30
CA ILE A 132 -17.25 -2.41 15.65
C ILE A 132 -18.55 -2.09 16.38
#